data_AF-A0A9E4H5W9-F1
#
_entry.id   AF-A0A9E4H5W9-F1
#
_cell.length_a   1.000
_cell.length_b   1.000
_cell.length_c   1.000
_cell.angle_alpha   90.00
_cell.angle_beta   90.00
_cell.angle_gamma   90.00
#
_symmetry.space_group_name_H-M   'P 1'
#
loop_
_entity.id
_entity.type
_entity.pdbx_description
1 polymer ?
#
loop_
_entity_poly.entity_id
_entity_poly.type
_entity_poly.pdbx_seq_one_letter_code
_entity_poly.pdbx_strand_id
1 'polypeptide(L)'
;MKRFIILCLAVGTMAACNGSKEAKETKVEATTPVTPDKPDAPKTEAVAPATTNMKDAPMSAAKAPAWVFTMERTPCFGKCPWDSFSVRADGTILYEGKRDVERIGVFTGVVDVERAAAVRTELDELGYFNWEAEYDNDISDLPSLKLRYMAKDGFTKEVSIRGEAPTGTEHLRNVMLGLYESVSNWEKVEAPEVPHNE
;
A
#
# COMPACT_ATOMS: atom_id res chain seq x y z
N MET A 1 -14.06 36.30 33.03
CA MET A 1 -13.07 36.24 34.14
C MET A 1 -13.73 35.63 35.37
N LYS A 2 -13.52 34.33 35.63
CA LYS A 2 -13.86 33.72 36.92
C LYS A 2 -12.84 32.63 37.23
N ARG A 3 -12.45 32.60 38.50
CA ARG A 3 -11.15 32.21 39.03
C ARG A 3 -10.94 30.69 39.06
N PHE A 4 -9.69 30.32 38.84
CA PHE A 4 -9.09 29.05 39.25
C PHE A 4 -9.19 28.81 40.76
N ILE A 5 -9.09 27.52 41.12
CA ILE A 5 -8.50 26.89 42.32
C ILE A 5 -9.46 25.83 42.84
N ILE A 6 -9.06 24.55 42.76
CA ILE A 6 -8.97 23.65 43.91
C ILE A 6 -7.95 22.54 43.57
N LEU A 7 -7.00 22.44 44.48
CA LEU A 7 -5.89 21.51 44.61
C LEU A 7 -6.36 20.37 45.54
N CYS A 8 -6.13 19.11 45.17
CA CYS A 8 -5.99 17.95 46.08
C CYS A 8 -5.21 16.88 45.30
N LEU A 9 -3.94 16.56 45.64
CA LEU A 9 -3.53 15.54 46.63
C LEU A 9 -4.28 14.20 46.45
N ALA A 10 -3.69 13.00 46.42
CA ALA A 10 -2.33 12.48 46.42
C ALA A 10 -2.44 10.93 46.40
N VAL A 11 -1.29 10.27 46.27
CA VAL A 11 -0.98 8.88 46.72
C VAL A 11 -1.52 7.73 45.88
N GLY A 12 -0.59 6.96 45.32
CA GLY A 12 -0.87 5.76 44.53
C GLY A 12 -0.94 4.47 45.34
N THR A 13 -0.87 3.35 44.61
CA THR A 13 -0.40 2.04 45.07
C THR A 13 -0.03 1.22 43.85
N MET A 14 1.18 0.64 43.87
CA MET A 14 1.55 -0.46 42.99
C MET A 14 0.76 -1.70 43.41
N ALA A 15 0.29 -2.47 42.43
CA ALA A 15 -0.04 -3.87 42.63
C ALA A 15 0.43 -4.64 41.40
N ALA A 16 1.61 -5.26 41.54
CA ALA A 16 2.06 -6.35 40.71
C ALA A 16 1.31 -7.62 41.14
N CYS A 17 0.67 -8.30 40.20
CA CYS A 17 0.25 -9.68 40.38
C CYS A 17 1.06 -10.56 39.42
N ASN A 18 1.98 -11.31 40.01
CA ASN A 18 2.63 -12.49 39.50
C ASN A 18 1.60 -13.62 39.40
N GLY A 19 1.46 -14.23 38.22
CA GLY A 19 0.61 -15.40 37.99
C GLY A 19 1.35 -16.39 37.11
N SER A 20 2.07 -17.31 37.75
CA SER A 20 2.75 -18.44 37.11
C SER A 20 1.81 -19.62 36.86
N LYS A 21 2.18 -20.44 35.87
CA LYS A 21 1.78 -21.85 35.62
C LYS A 21 0.38 -22.03 35.01
N GLU A 22 0.11 -22.94 34.07
CA GLU A 22 0.73 -24.23 33.74
C GLU A 22 0.73 -24.49 32.22
N ALA A 23 1.74 -25.25 31.80
CA ALA A 23 1.79 -25.93 30.52
C ALA A 23 0.68 -26.99 30.43
N LYS A 24 0.08 -27.14 29.25
CA LYS A 24 -0.60 -28.38 28.88
C LYS A 24 -0.03 -28.89 27.59
N GLU A 25 0.85 -29.89 27.74
CA GLU A 25 1.24 -30.81 26.69
C GLU A 25 -0.02 -31.37 26.02
N THR A 26 -0.06 -31.33 24.69
CA THR A 26 -0.83 -32.30 23.92
C THR A 26 0.12 -32.93 22.92
N LYS A 27 0.47 -34.16 23.29
CA LYS A 27 1.10 -35.21 22.51
C LYS A 27 0.49 -35.29 21.11
N VAL A 28 1.29 -35.02 20.07
CA VAL A 28 1.03 -35.51 18.72
C VAL A 28 2.17 -36.45 18.36
N GLU A 29 1.76 -37.69 18.13
CA GLU A 29 2.58 -38.84 17.85
C GLU A 29 3.18 -38.71 16.44
N ALA A 30 4.49 -38.92 16.36
CA ALA A 30 5.24 -38.91 15.12
C ALA A 30 4.93 -40.16 14.29
N THR A 31 4.73 -39.98 12.99
CA THR A 31 4.95 -41.04 12.00
C THR A 31 5.68 -40.44 10.81
N THR A 32 6.98 -40.70 10.75
CA THR A 32 7.85 -40.52 9.58
C THR A 32 7.70 -41.72 8.62
N PRO A 33 8.45 -41.81 7.52
CA PRO A 33 8.43 -40.98 6.31
C PRO A 33 8.18 -41.87 5.07
N VAL A 34 7.63 -41.33 3.97
CA VAL A 34 7.66 -42.05 2.68
C VAL A 34 7.98 -41.10 1.53
N THR A 35 9.12 -41.38 0.89
CA THR A 35 9.59 -40.99 -0.45
C THR A 35 10.31 -42.28 -0.93
N PRO A 36 10.25 -42.73 -2.20
CA PRO A 36 10.52 -41.97 -3.43
C PRO A 36 9.52 -42.33 -4.58
N ASP A 37 9.51 -41.78 -5.79
CA ASP A 37 10.60 -41.43 -6.68
C ASP A 37 10.12 -40.55 -7.86
N LYS A 38 11.11 -39.91 -8.47
CA LYS A 38 11.15 -39.14 -9.72
C LYS A 38 10.68 -39.96 -10.95
N PRO A 39 10.16 -39.34 -12.01
CA PRO A 39 10.96 -39.22 -13.24
C PRO A 39 10.73 -37.90 -14.01
N ASP A 40 11.47 -37.78 -15.11
CA ASP A 40 12.13 -36.58 -15.62
C ASP A 40 11.30 -35.52 -16.35
N ALA A 41 11.96 -34.36 -16.45
CA ALA A 41 11.71 -33.24 -17.34
C ALA A 41 11.38 -33.65 -18.79
N PRO A 42 10.59 -32.80 -19.46
CA PRO A 42 10.98 -32.35 -20.79
C PRO A 42 11.29 -30.86 -20.86
N LYS A 43 12.31 -30.61 -21.67
CA LYS A 43 12.86 -29.33 -22.12
C LYS A 43 11.85 -28.50 -22.91
N THR A 44 11.95 -27.19 -22.69
CA THR A 44 11.98 -26.10 -23.68
C THR A 44 10.83 -26.00 -24.68
N GLU A 45 10.07 -24.90 -24.59
CA GLU A 45 9.96 -23.95 -25.72
C GLU A 45 9.39 -22.61 -25.23
N ALA A 46 10.15 -21.55 -25.48
CA ALA A 46 9.78 -20.18 -25.25
C ALA A 46 8.79 -19.75 -26.33
N VAL A 47 7.67 -19.13 -25.93
CA VAL A 47 6.83 -18.35 -26.84
C VAL A 47 6.38 -17.08 -26.11
N ALA A 48 7.15 -16.01 -26.30
CA ALA A 48 6.63 -14.64 -26.32
C ALA A 48 5.78 -14.51 -27.61
N PRO A 49 4.70 -13.71 -27.68
CA PRO A 49 4.71 -12.26 -27.40
C PRO A 49 3.44 -11.79 -26.64
N ALA A 50 3.42 -10.66 -25.95
CA ALA A 50 3.12 -9.38 -26.58
C ALA A 50 3.47 -8.22 -25.64
N THR A 51 4.44 -7.44 -26.08
CA THR A 51 4.66 -6.06 -25.68
C THR A 51 3.48 -5.20 -26.15
N THR A 52 2.71 -4.64 -25.21
CA THR A 52 1.88 -3.47 -25.50
C THR A 52 2.42 -2.29 -24.72
N ASN A 53 3.16 -1.48 -25.47
CA ASN A 53 3.66 -0.15 -25.18
C ASN A 53 2.66 0.70 -24.37
N MET A 54 2.97 0.96 -23.10
CA MET A 54 2.62 2.24 -22.50
C MET A 54 3.74 3.19 -22.84
N LYS A 55 3.55 3.86 -23.98
CA LYS A 55 4.44 4.88 -24.52
C LYS A 55 4.69 5.94 -23.46
N ASP A 56 5.97 6.22 -23.32
CA ASP A 56 6.57 7.32 -22.59
C ASP A 56 5.77 8.62 -22.75
N ALA A 57 5.20 9.11 -21.64
CA ALA A 57 5.12 10.54 -21.45
C ALA A 57 6.56 11.02 -21.21
N PRO A 58 7.06 12.08 -21.88
CA PRO A 58 8.45 12.47 -21.78
C PRO A 58 8.69 13.13 -20.42
N MET A 59 9.02 12.34 -19.40
CA MET A 59 9.74 12.86 -18.25
C MET A 59 11.16 13.15 -18.70
N SER A 60 11.44 14.44 -18.88
CA SER A 60 12.80 14.97 -19.00
C SER A 60 13.68 14.28 -17.95
N ALA A 61 14.70 13.55 -18.43
CA ALA A 61 15.60 12.72 -17.62
C ALA A 61 16.43 13.49 -16.57
N ALA A 62 16.17 14.79 -16.37
CA ALA A 62 16.93 15.65 -15.48
C ALA A 62 16.50 15.64 -14.00
N LYS A 63 15.35 15.03 -13.61
CA LYS A 63 15.09 14.77 -12.18
C LYS A 63 13.97 13.74 -11.93
N ALA A 64 14.23 12.46 -12.20
CA ALA A 64 13.38 11.41 -11.66
C ALA A 64 13.39 11.45 -10.11
N PRO A 65 12.24 11.29 -9.43
CA PRO A 65 12.18 11.29 -7.97
C PRO A 65 13.01 10.12 -7.40
N ALA A 66 13.53 10.28 -6.18
CA ALA A 66 14.30 9.22 -5.52
C ALA A 66 13.48 7.93 -5.35
N TRP A 67 12.18 8.09 -5.09
CA TRP A 67 11.21 7.02 -5.05
C TRP A 67 9.79 7.54 -5.31
N VAL A 68 8.89 6.62 -5.65
CA VAL A 68 7.44 6.83 -5.76
C VAL A 68 6.75 5.69 -5.03
N PHE A 69 5.74 6.03 -4.24
CA PHE A 69 4.83 5.05 -3.64
C PHE A 69 3.41 5.32 -4.10
N THR A 70 2.72 4.27 -4.57
CA THR A 70 1.37 4.35 -5.13
C THR A 70 0.44 3.39 -4.39
N MET A 71 -0.71 3.90 -4.00
CA MET A 71 -1.86 3.16 -3.48
C MET A 71 -3.00 3.23 -4.50
N GLU A 72 -3.47 2.09 -4.97
CA GLU A 72 -4.59 1.98 -5.92
C GLU A 72 -5.70 1.12 -5.34
N ARG A 73 -6.94 1.55 -5.49
CA ARG A 73 -8.16 0.81 -5.15
C ARG A 73 -8.87 0.42 -6.43
N THR A 74 -9.14 -0.87 -6.64
CA THR A 74 -9.87 -1.35 -7.82
C THR A 74 -11.38 -1.29 -7.59
N PRO A 75 -12.20 -1.25 -8.67
CA PRO A 75 -13.65 -1.23 -8.51
C PRO A 75 -14.18 -2.59 -8.01
N CYS A 76 -15.41 -2.56 -7.49
CA CYS A 76 -16.26 -3.72 -7.21
C CYS A 76 -17.62 -3.55 -7.93
N PHE A 77 -18.56 -4.50 -7.77
CA PHE A 77 -19.92 -4.36 -8.33
C PHE A 77 -20.79 -3.36 -7.56
N GLY A 78 -20.39 -2.97 -6.35
CA GLY A 78 -21.03 -1.95 -5.54
C GLY A 78 -20.47 -0.53 -5.74
N LYS A 79 -20.44 0.23 -4.64
CA LYS A 79 -20.01 1.62 -4.56
C LYS A 79 -18.60 1.79 -3.98
N CYS A 80 -17.72 0.83 -4.26
CA CYS A 80 -16.34 0.90 -3.81
C CYS A 80 -15.61 2.04 -4.54
N PRO A 81 -14.86 2.89 -3.82
CA PRO A 81 -13.99 3.89 -4.42
C PRO A 81 -13.04 3.27 -5.45
N TRP A 82 -12.98 3.85 -6.64
CA TRP A 82 -12.01 3.50 -7.66
C TRP A 82 -11.09 4.68 -7.92
N ASP A 83 -9.84 4.58 -7.46
CA ASP A 83 -8.83 5.61 -7.64
C ASP A 83 -7.40 5.10 -7.47
N SER A 84 -6.45 5.97 -7.80
CA SER A 84 -5.01 5.79 -7.63
C SER A 84 -4.43 7.06 -7.00
N PHE A 85 -3.60 6.90 -5.97
CA PHE A 85 -2.95 7.98 -5.24
C PHE A 85 -1.45 7.67 -5.11
N SER A 86 -0.61 8.57 -5.62
CA SER A 86 0.84 8.42 -5.63
C SER A 86 1.50 9.59 -4.92
N VAL A 87 2.50 9.29 -4.11
CA VAL A 87 3.40 10.26 -3.48
C VAL A 87 4.83 10.03 -3.95
N ARG A 88 5.51 11.13 -4.29
CA ARG A 88 6.92 11.13 -4.69
C ARG A 88 7.80 11.61 -3.55
N ALA A 89 9.07 11.23 -3.59
CA ALA A 89 10.08 11.62 -2.60
C ALA A 89 10.24 13.14 -2.40
N ASP A 90 9.84 13.96 -3.37
CA ASP A 90 9.90 15.42 -3.31
C ASP A 90 8.60 16.08 -2.81
N GLY A 91 7.63 15.28 -2.34
CA GLY A 91 6.34 15.78 -1.87
C GLY A 91 5.28 15.96 -2.96
N THR A 92 5.63 15.74 -4.23
CA THR A 92 4.64 15.80 -5.31
C THR A 92 3.65 14.64 -5.18
N ILE A 93 2.36 14.95 -5.30
CA ILE A 93 1.25 14.01 -5.28
C ILE A 93 0.62 13.94 -6.67
N LEU A 94 0.29 12.72 -7.11
CA LEU A 94 -0.58 12.49 -8.26
C LEU A 94 -1.79 11.66 -7.82
N TYR A 95 -2.98 12.14 -8.13
CA TYR A 95 -4.24 11.47 -7.83
C TYR A 95 -5.05 11.28 -9.10
N GLU A 96 -5.61 10.10 -9.29
CA GLU A 96 -6.55 9.80 -10.37
C GLU A 96 -7.79 9.17 -9.75
N GLY A 97 -8.88 9.93 -9.68
CA GLY A 97 -10.18 9.42 -9.27
C GLY A 97 -11.02 9.02 -10.47
N LYS A 98 -11.57 7.80 -10.45
CA LYS A 98 -12.29 7.21 -11.59
C LYS A 98 -13.78 7.08 -11.35
N ARG A 99 -14.18 6.51 -10.21
CA ARG A 99 -15.59 6.27 -9.88
C ARG A 99 -15.82 6.19 -8.38
N ASP A 100 -17.02 6.58 -7.95
CA ASP A 100 -17.49 6.48 -6.55
C ASP A 100 -16.51 7.15 -5.56
N VAL A 101 -15.89 8.25 -6.00
CA VAL A 101 -14.99 9.12 -5.23
C VAL A 101 -15.40 10.57 -5.42
N GLU A 102 -15.04 11.43 -4.46
CA GLU A 102 -15.40 12.86 -4.47
C GLU A 102 -14.79 13.61 -5.66
N ARG A 103 -13.56 13.27 -6.02
CA ARG A 103 -12.76 13.99 -7.02
C ARG A 103 -12.53 13.10 -8.23
N ILE A 104 -13.20 13.38 -9.34
CA ILE A 104 -13.10 12.59 -10.58
C ILE A 104 -12.18 13.30 -11.60
N GLY A 105 -11.23 12.54 -12.15
CA GLY A 105 -10.20 13.01 -13.07
C GLY A 105 -8.79 12.89 -12.49
N VAL A 106 -7.81 13.43 -13.20
CA VAL A 106 -6.40 13.46 -12.79
C VAL A 106 -6.10 14.80 -12.12
N PHE A 107 -5.44 14.75 -10.97
CA PHE A 107 -5.08 15.91 -10.18
C PHE A 107 -3.65 15.78 -9.66
N THR A 108 -2.97 16.91 -9.54
CA THR A 108 -1.66 17.02 -8.90
C THR A 108 -1.78 17.90 -7.66
N GLY A 109 -0.92 17.64 -6.69
CA GLY A 109 -0.83 18.40 -5.45
C GLY A 109 0.58 18.32 -4.88
N VAL A 110 0.80 19.03 -3.78
CA VAL A 110 2.08 19.01 -3.06
C VAL A 110 1.82 18.89 -1.57
N VAL A 111 2.62 18.07 -0.91
CA VAL A 111 2.74 17.99 0.55
C VAL A 111 4.17 18.32 0.97
N ASP A 112 4.36 18.62 2.26
CA ASP A 112 5.70 18.84 2.80
C ASP A 112 6.58 17.59 2.60
N VAL A 113 7.85 17.81 2.26
CA VAL A 113 8.82 16.73 2.01
C VAL A 113 8.98 15.83 3.23
N GLU A 114 8.86 16.37 4.44
CA GLU A 114 8.90 15.57 5.68
C GLU A 114 7.72 14.59 5.77
N ARG A 115 6.52 14.98 5.32
CA ARG A 115 5.35 14.10 5.27
C ARG A 115 5.51 13.01 4.23
N ALA A 116 6.09 13.33 3.08
CA ALA A 116 6.44 12.30 2.08
C ALA A 116 7.51 11.35 2.62
N ALA A 117 8.55 11.86 3.28
CA ALA A 117 9.60 11.05 3.90
C ALA A 117 9.04 10.11 4.98
N ALA A 118 8.03 10.53 5.74
CA ALA A 118 7.36 9.67 6.70
C ALA A 118 6.77 8.41 6.05
N VAL A 119 6.21 8.49 4.84
CA VAL A 119 5.74 7.29 4.11
C VAL A 119 6.87 6.30 3.89
N ARG A 120 8.05 6.77 3.49
CA ARG A 120 9.21 5.89 3.29
C ARG A 120 9.60 5.19 4.59
N THR A 121 9.60 5.92 5.71
CA THR A 121 9.88 5.36 7.04
C THR A 121 8.86 4.30 7.42
N GLU A 122 7.57 4.57 7.24
CA GLU A 122 6.48 3.63 7.54
C GLU A 122 6.61 2.33 6.73
N LEU A 123 7.01 2.40 5.46
CA LEU A 123 7.26 1.20 4.64
C LEU A 123 8.39 0.34 5.22
N ASP A 124 9.45 0.96 5.74
CA ASP A 124 10.57 0.23 6.38
C ASP A 124 10.12 -0.40 7.70
N GLU A 125 9.44 0.36 8.56
CA GLU A 125 8.98 -0.09 9.87
C GLU A 125 7.97 -1.24 9.79
N LEU A 126 7.11 -1.22 8.78
CA LEU A 126 6.15 -2.30 8.49
C LEU A 126 6.78 -3.53 7.82
N GLY A 127 8.05 -3.43 7.41
CA GLY A 127 8.71 -4.47 6.64
C GLY A 127 8.02 -4.75 5.29
N TYR A 128 7.41 -3.72 4.67
CA TYR A 128 6.64 -3.82 3.42
C TYR A 128 7.39 -4.58 2.31
N PHE A 129 8.69 -4.38 2.21
CA PHE A 129 9.53 -5.01 1.19
C PHE A 129 9.63 -6.54 1.33
N ASN A 130 9.31 -7.08 2.51
CA ASN A 130 9.29 -8.50 2.81
C ASN A 130 7.88 -9.12 2.72
N TRP A 131 6.84 -8.32 2.51
CA TRP A 131 5.49 -8.87 2.29
C TRP A 131 5.47 -9.74 1.03
N GLU A 132 4.54 -10.68 0.94
CA GLU A 132 4.30 -11.46 -0.28
C GLU A 132 3.77 -10.54 -1.38
N ALA A 133 3.88 -10.97 -2.64
CA ALA A 133 3.41 -10.15 -3.76
C ALA A 133 1.88 -10.12 -3.87
N GLU A 134 1.20 -11.13 -3.32
CA GLU A 134 -0.24 -11.33 -3.46
C GLU A 134 -0.83 -11.90 -2.18
N TYR A 135 -1.95 -11.33 -1.76
CA TYR A 135 -2.78 -11.79 -0.66
C TYR A 135 -4.22 -11.85 -1.17
N ASP A 136 -4.69 -13.04 -1.52
CA ASP A 136 -5.94 -13.21 -2.25
C ASP A 136 -6.77 -14.35 -1.65
N ASN A 137 -8.08 -14.12 -1.58
CA ASN A 137 -9.09 -15.07 -1.09
C ASN A 137 -10.06 -15.55 -2.20
N ASP A 138 -9.77 -15.29 -3.49
CA ASP A 138 -10.54 -15.71 -4.67
C ASP A 138 -11.99 -15.20 -4.74
N ILE A 139 -12.33 -14.15 -3.98
CA ILE A 139 -13.66 -13.53 -4.01
C ILE A 139 -13.70 -12.46 -5.10
N SER A 140 -14.39 -12.75 -6.21
CA SER A 140 -14.36 -11.91 -7.42
C SER A 140 -14.97 -10.52 -7.26
N ASP A 141 -15.89 -10.32 -6.31
CA ASP A 141 -16.55 -9.03 -6.08
C ASP A 141 -15.85 -8.17 -5.00
N LEU A 142 -14.73 -8.64 -4.44
CA LEU A 142 -13.95 -7.80 -3.53
C LEU A 142 -13.03 -6.85 -4.32
N PRO A 143 -13.00 -5.55 -3.96
CA PRO A 143 -11.99 -4.67 -4.50
C PRO A 143 -10.61 -5.12 -4.01
N SER A 144 -9.61 -4.93 -4.86
CA SER A 144 -8.21 -5.09 -4.50
C SER A 144 -7.61 -3.76 -4.10
N LEU A 145 -6.72 -3.79 -3.11
CA LEU A 145 -5.77 -2.74 -2.82
C LEU A 145 -4.43 -3.13 -3.45
N LYS A 146 -3.90 -2.28 -4.32
CA LYS A 146 -2.55 -2.46 -4.86
C LYS A 146 -1.62 -1.40 -4.29
N LEU A 147 -0.52 -1.85 -3.71
CA LEU A 147 0.54 -1.01 -3.19
C LEU A 147 1.77 -1.21 -4.06
N ARG A 148 2.37 -0.13 -4.56
CA ARG A 148 3.52 -0.18 -5.45
C ARG A 148 4.59 0.80 -5.00
N TYR A 149 5.80 0.31 -4.87
CA TYR A 149 6.99 1.11 -4.63
C TYR A 149 7.92 1.04 -5.85
N MET A 150 8.45 2.18 -6.25
CA MET A 150 9.46 2.29 -7.30
C MET A 150 10.58 3.19 -6.81
N ALA A 151 11.82 2.72 -6.82
CA ALA A 151 13.01 3.51 -6.53
C ALA A 151 13.69 3.98 -7.82
N LYS A 152 14.47 5.05 -7.70
CA LYS A 152 15.23 5.64 -8.82
C LYS A 152 16.26 4.69 -9.44
N ASP A 153 16.78 3.76 -8.65
CA ASP A 153 17.74 2.74 -9.09
C ASP A 153 17.09 1.57 -9.86
N GLY A 154 15.76 1.60 -10.03
CA GLY A 154 14.99 0.60 -10.74
C GLY A 154 14.43 -0.50 -9.86
N PHE A 155 14.72 -0.51 -8.55
CA PHE A 155 14.06 -1.45 -7.64
C PHE A 155 12.56 -1.18 -7.56
N THR A 156 11.76 -2.25 -7.70
CA THR A 156 10.30 -2.17 -7.59
C THR A 156 9.75 -3.24 -6.66
N LYS A 157 8.65 -2.91 -5.99
CA LYS A 157 7.89 -3.85 -5.15
C LYS A 157 6.39 -3.57 -5.30
N GLU A 158 5.64 -4.58 -5.71
CA GLU A 158 4.18 -4.55 -5.75
C GLU A 158 3.61 -5.57 -4.77
N VAL A 159 2.52 -5.18 -4.10
CA VAL A 159 1.70 -6.05 -3.26
C VAL A 159 0.23 -5.83 -3.64
N SER A 160 -0.43 -6.89 -4.08
CA SER A 160 -1.86 -6.92 -4.38
C SER A 160 -2.61 -7.61 -3.24
N ILE A 161 -3.65 -6.96 -2.71
CA ILE A 161 -4.39 -7.44 -1.54
C ILE A 161 -5.87 -7.46 -1.89
N ARG A 162 -6.48 -8.65 -1.87
CA ARG A 162 -7.91 -8.90 -2.04
C ARG A 162 -8.41 -9.83 -0.94
N GLY A 163 -8.73 -9.24 0.21
CA GLY A 163 -9.23 -9.97 1.38
C GLY A 163 -8.32 -9.81 2.59
N GLU A 164 -7.83 -10.92 3.15
CA GLU A 164 -6.90 -10.91 4.29
C GLU A 164 -5.60 -10.18 3.92
N ALA A 165 -5.10 -9.35 4.83
CA ALA A 165 -4.02 -8.42 4.56
C ALA A 165 -2.89 -8.56 5.59
N PRO A 166 -1.63 -8.24 5.23
CA PRO A 166 -0.54 -8.13 6.19
C PRO A 166 -0.87 -7.18 7.34
N THR A 167 -0.32 -7.50 8.51
CA THR A 167 -0.37 -6.60 9.66
C THR A 167 0.24 -5.25 9.27
N GLY A 168 -0.47 -4.17 9.57
CA GLY A 168 -0.04 -2.80 9.24
C GLY A 168 -0.58 -2.25 7.91
N THR A 169 -1.28 -3.06 7.09
CA THR A 169 -1.90 -2.57 5.85
C THR A 169 -2.84 -1.39 6.10
N GLU A 170 -3.72 -1.48 7.10
CA GLU A 170 -4.66 -0.40 7.44
C GLU A 170 -3.94 0.87 7.93
N HIS A 171 -2.84 0.72 8.67
CA HIS A 171 -2.01 1.85 9.10
C HIS A 171 -1.43 2.59 7.89
N LEU A 172 -0.78 1.85 6.98
CA LEU A 172 -0.22 2.43 5.76
C LEU A 172 -1.27 3.10 4.88
N ARG A 173 -2.47 2.51 4.76
CA ARG A 173 -3.61 3.13 4.07
C ARG A 173 -4.00 4.45 4.70
N ASN A 174 -4.10 4.50 6.03
CA ASN A 174 -4.48 5.72 6.75
C ASN A 174 -3.41 6.81 6.62
N VAL A 175 -2.12 6.44 6.60
CA VAL A 175 -1.03 7.37 6.29
C VAL A 175 -1.24 8.00 4.91
N MET A 176 -1.54 7.19 3.90
CA MET A 176 -1.78 7.67 2.53
C MET A 176 -3.04 8.55 2.42
N LEU A 177 -4.13 8.18 3.10
CA LEU A 177 -5.35 9.00 3.15
C LEU A 177 -5.11 10.32 3.89
N GLY A 178 -4.36 10.30 4.99
CA GLY A 178 -3.97 11.52 5.70
C GLY A 178 -3.15 12.46 4.83
N LEU A 179 -2.27 11.94 3.96
CA LEU A 179 -1.59 12.76 2.95
C LEU A 179 -2.57 13.41 1.99
N TYR A 180 -3.49 12.62 1.41
CA TYR A 180 -4.52 13.12 0.50
C TYR A 180 -5.36 14.25 1.10
N GLU A 181 -5.82 14.09 2.34
CA GLU A 181 -6.60 15.09 3.08
C GLU A 181 -5.78 16.34 3.40
N SER A 182 -4.47 16.19 3.55
CA SER A 182 -3.57 17.30 3.88
C SER A 182 -3.21 18.21 2.70
N VAL A 183 -3.51 17.78 1.47
CA VAL A 183 -3.29 18.60 0.27
C VAL A 183 -4.31 19.74 0.25
N SER A 184 -3.81 20.97 0.38
CA SER A 184 -4.66 22.17 0.41
C SER A 184 -5.09 22.67 -0.96
N ASN A 185 -4.25 22.49 -1.98
CA ASN A 185 -4.47 23.00 -3.33
C ASN A 185 -4.30 21.89 -4.37
N TRP A 186 -5.42 21.31 -4.80
CA TRP A 186 -5.44 20.35 -5.90
C TRP A 186 -5.55 21.08 -7.24
N GLU A 187 -4.63 20.77 -8.15
CA GLU A 187 -4.66 21.26 -9.52
C GLU A 187 -5.10 20.13 -10.46
N LYS A 188 -6.09 20.39 -11.30
CA LYS A 188 -6.54 19.41 -12.29
C LYS A 188 -5.52 19.32 -13.42
N VAL A 189 -5.11 18.10 -13.76
CA VAL A 189 -4.27 17.83 -14.92
C VAL A 189 -5.20 17.54 -16.09
N GLU A 190 -5.21 18.40 -17.10
CA GLU A 190 -5.95 18.13 -18.33
C GLU A 190 -5.29 16.97 -19.07
N ALA A 191 -6.07 15.94 -19.39
CA ALA A 191 -5.58 14.88 -20.26
C ALA A 191 -5.37 15.47 -21.66
N PRO A 192 -4.28 15.11 -22.38
CA PRO A 192 -4.17 15.46 -23.79
C PRO A 192 -5.40 14.89 -24.51
N GLU A 193 -6.11 15.73 -25.27
CA GLU A 193 -7.23 15.29 -26.10
C GLU A 193 -6.71 14.18 -27.02
N VAL A 194 -7.19 12.94 -26.80
CA VAL A 194 -6.93 11.85 -27.74
C VAL A 194 -7.94 12.05 -28.87
N PRO A 195 -7.52 12.42 -30.09
CA PRO A 195 -8.44 12.55 -31.19
C PRO A 195 -9.09 11.18 -31.43
N HIS A 196 -10.40 11.10 -31.22
CA HIS A 196 -11.19 9.97 -31.66
C HIS A 196 -11.22 10.02 -33.19
N ASN A 197 -10.43 9.17 -33.82
CA ASN A 197 -10.59 8.85 -35.23
C ASN A 197 -11.87 8.02 -35.40
N GLU A 198 -12.91 8.66 -35.92
CA GLU A 198 -14.16 8.03 -36.37
C GLU A 198 -13.94 7.05 -37.54
#